data_AF-A0A1J4XVU3-F1
#
_entry.id   AF-A0A1J4XVU3-F1
#
_cell.length_a   1.000
_cell.length_b   1.000
_cell.length_c   1.000
_cell.angle_alpha   90.00
_cell.angle_beta   90.00
_cell.angle_gamma   90.00
#
_symmetry.space_group_name_H-M   'P 1'
#
loop_
_entity.id
_entity.type
_entity.pdbx_description
1 polymer ?
#
loop_
_entity_poly.entity_id
_entity_poly.type
_entity_poly.pdbx_seq_one_letter_code
_entity_poly.pdbx_strand_id
1 'polypeptide(L)'
;MKIQKQNIISTMNAKNHNRGFTLLEMVATIGIIAILASMMLPRYNQFTLQAKISKTKMNILAIRNGFANFYYTNLLDQKPLEFPPAPADSQITTTWAENTVLSNGQTPANLFSEGRILYNPNNNPYLYYNLAPDTMNNPGFGIKDPDFHFSIEFRP
;
A
#
# COMPACT_ATOMS: atom_id res chain seq x y z
N MET A 1 -90.35 -24.82 20.11
CA MET A 1 -89.24 -24.54 21.05
C MET A 1 -87.94 -25.11 20.49
N LYS A 2 -87.05 -24.25 19.99
CA LYS A 2 -85.59 -24.28 20.18
C LYS A 2 -84.96 -23.23 19.26
N ILE A 3 -84.67 -22.08 19.86
CA ILE A 3 -83.83 -21.02 19.31
C ILE A 3 -82.38 -21.50 19.50
N GLN A 4 -81.60 -21.64 18.43
CA GLN A 4 -80.15 -21.78 18.55
C GLN A 4 -79.50 -20.46 18.16
N LYS A 5 -79.08 -19.71 19.19
CA LYS A 5 -78.19 -18.54 19.07
C LYS A 5 -76.87 -19.00 18.46
N GLN A 6 -76.51 -18.47 17.30
CA GLN A 6 -75.16 -18.62 16.76
C GLN A 6 -74.24 -17.62 17.49
N ASN A 7 -73.21 -18.15 18.15
CA ASN A 7 -72.18 -17.39 18.84
C ASN A 7 -71.31 -16.64 17.82
N ILE A 8 -71.28 -15.32 17.94
CA ILE A 8 -70.39 -14.44 17.17
C ILE A 8 -68.99 -14.56 17.78
N ILE A 9 -68.06 -15.22 17.09
CA ILE A 9 -66.64 -15.20 17.44
C ILE A 9 -66.06 -13.90 16.86
N SER A 10 -65.92 -12.88 17.72
CA SER A 10 -65.19 -11.66 17.38
C SER A 10 -63.69 -11.94 17.43
N THR A 11 -63.08 -12.26 16.29
CA THR A 11 -61.63 -12.31 16.15
C THR A 11 -61.05 -10.89 16.26
N MET A 12 -60.42 -10.58 17.40
CA MET A 12 -59.65 -9.34 17.56
C MET A 12 -58.43 -9.39 16.66
N ASN A 13 -58.48 -8.67 15.54
CA ASN A 13 -57.34 -8.44 14.67
C ASN A 13 -56.40 -7.44 15.38
N ALA A 14 -55.29 -7.93 15.95
CA ALA A 14 -54.27 -7.07 16.51
C ALA A 14 -53.65 -6.23 15.39
N LYS A 15 -53.96 -4.93 15.37
CA LYS A 15 -53.50 -3.99 14.35
C LYS A 15 -51.98 -3.80 14.47
N ASN A 16 -51.21 -4.54 13.69
CA ASN A 16 -49.77 -4.32 13.55
C ASN A 16 -49.54 -2.89 13.02
N HIS A 17 -49.08 -2.00 13.90
CA HIS A 17 -48.64 -0.67 13.51
C HIS A 17 -47.26 -0.79 12.87
N ASN A 18 -47.23 -1.00 11.56
CA ASN A 18 -45.99 -0.88 10.78
C ASN A 18 -45.55 0.59 10.81
N ARG A 19 -44.64 0.92 11.74
CA ARG A 19 -43.97 2.23 11.80
C ARG A 19 -42.99 2.33 10.63
N GLY A 20 -43.40 3.04 9.58
CA GLY A 20 -42.53 3.40 8.46
C GLY A 20 -41.81 4.73 8.71
N PHE A 21 -40.69 4.94 8.01
CA PHE A 21 -39.99 6.22 7.98
C PHE A 21 -40.84 7.30 7.29
N THR A 22 -40.77 8.51 7.80
CA THR A 22 -41.38 9.70 7.22
C THR A 22 -40.45 10.38 6.23
N LEU A 23 -41.03 11.11 5.26
CA LEU A 23 -40.26 11.94 4.34
C LEU A 23 -39.42 13.00 5.08
N LEU A 24 -39.97 13.53 6.18
CA LEU A 24 -39.31 14.53 7.01
C LEU A 24 -38.04 13.99 7.66
N GLU A 25 -38.06 12.75 8.17
CA GLU A 25 -36.88 12.09 8.73
C GLU A 25 -35.80 11.89 7.68
N MET A 26 -36.18 11.55 6.45
CA MET A 26 -35.23 11.44 5.35
C MET A 26 -34.57 12.79 5.08
N VAL A 27 -35.34 13.87 4.89
CA VAL A 27 -34.82 15.22 4.59
C VAL A 27 -33.89 15.74 5.69
N ALA A 28 -34.27 15.57 6.97
CA ALA A 28 -33.41 15.96 8.08
C ALA A 28 -32.09 15.16 8.07
N THR A 29 -32.16 13.86 7.79
CA THR A 29 -30.99 12.97 7.78
C THR A 29 -30.03 13.29 6.64
N ILE A 30 -30.50 13.46 5.40
CA ILE A 30 -29.64 13.87 4.28
C ILE A 30 -29.06 15.27 4.50
N GLY A 31 -29.79 16.17 5.15
CA GLY A 31 -29.29 17.49 5.55
C GLY A 31 -28.08 17.40 6.49
N ILE A 32 -28.16 16.55 7.51
CA ILE A 32 -27.04 16.31 8.44
C ILE A 32 -25.86 15.64 7.72
N ILE A 33 -26.12 14.63 6.88
CA ILE A 33 -25.07 13.95 6.10
C ILE A 33 -24.35 14.94 5.17
N ALA A 34 -25.07 15.86 4.54
CA ALA A 34 -24.47 16.86 3.64
C ALA A 34 -23.48 17.78 4.37
N ILE A 35 -23.83 18.23 5.57
CA ILE A 35 -22.96 19.06 6.42
C ILE A 35 -21.70 18.29 6.85
N LEU A 36 -21.86 17.02 7.25
CA LEU A 36 -20.71 16.19 7.64
C LEU A 36 -19.80 15.89 6.44
N ALA A 37 -20.38 15.55 5.29
CA ALA A 37 -19.65 15.22 4.07
C ALA A 37 -18.83 16.41 3.55
N SER A 38 -19.36 17.64 3.61
CA SER A 38 -18.65 18.83 3.14
C SER A 38 -17.35 19.09 3.91
N MET A 39 -17.30 18.76 5.20
CA MET A 39 -16.10 18.89 6.02
C MET A 39 -15.10 17.74 5.82
N MET A 40 -15.59 16.54 5.50
CA MET A 40 -14.78 15.32 5.45
C MET A 40 -13.98 15.17 4.15
N LEU A 41 -14.56 15.57 3.01
CA LEU A 41 -13.97 15.39 1.67
C LEU A 41 -12.55 15.96 1.50
N PRO A 42 -12.24 17.23 1.84
CA PRO A 42 -10.90 17.77 1.60
C PRO A 42 -9.82 17.07 2.42
N ARG A 43 -10.15 16.59 3.63
CA ARG A 43 -9.21 15.90 4.51
C ARG A 43 -8.85 14.50 3.99
N TYR A 44 -9.79 13.81 3.37
CA TYR A 44 -9.56 12.44 2.85
C TYR A 44 -8.41 12.39 1.82
N ASN A 45 -8.36 13.36 0.90
CA ASN A 45 -7.30 13.43 -0.11
C ASN A 45 -5.92 13.65 0.50
N GLN A 46 -5.83 14.48 1.54
CA GLN A 46 -4.56 14.72 2.23
C GLN A 46 -4.10 13.47 2.98
N PHE A 47 -4.99 12.79 3.71
CA PHE A 47 -4.65 11.56 4.44
C PHE A 47 -4.17 10.45 3.50
N THR A 48 -4.87 10.24 2.39
CA THR A 48 -4.47 9.23 1.40
C THR A 48 -3.12 9.57 0.76
N LEU A 49 -2.85 10.85 0.45
CA LEU A 49 -1.55 11.28 -0.04
C LEU A 49 -0.42 11.05 0.98
N GLN A 50 -0.63 11.43 2.24
CA GLN A 50 0.37 11.22 3.29
C GLN A 50 0.65 9.73 3.55
N ALA A 51 -0.39 8.89 3.50
CA ALA A 51 -0.24 7.45 3.59
C ALA A 51 0.60 6.89 2.43
N LYS A 52 0.37 7.38 1.20
CA LYS A 52 1.20 7.02 0.04
C LYS A 52 2.65 7.43 0.22
N ILE A 53 2.93 8.67 0.61
CA ILE A 53 4.30 9.16 0.86
C ILE A 53 5.00 8.33 1.95
N SER A 54 4.29 8.03 3.05
CA SER A 54 4.82 7.20 4.12
C SER A 54 5.16 5.79 3.63
N LYS A 55 4.27 5.15 2.87
CA LYS A 55 4.50 3.84 2.25
C LYS A 55 5.69 3.87 1.30
N THR A 56 5.83 4.91 0.47
CA THR A 56 6.97 5.10 -0.44
C THR A 56 8.29 5.11 0.32
N LYS A 57 8.38 5.88 1.41
CA LYS A 57 9.57 5.93 2.25
C LYS A 57 9.91 4.56 2.84
N MET A 58 8.91 3.87 3.39
CA MET A 58 9.09 2.54 3.97
C MET A 58 9.56 1.51 2.94
N ASN A 59 8.95 1.50 1.75
CA ASN A 59 9.33 0.60 0.66
C ASN A 59 10.77 0.84 0.20
N ILE A 60 11.15 2.10 -0.03
CA ILE A 60 12.52 2.46 -0.42
C ILE A 60 13.54 2.06 0.67
N LEU A 61 13.22 2.28 1.95
CA LEU A 61 14.08 1.84 3.05
C LEU A 61 14.19 0.32 3.12
N ALA A 62 13.12 -0.42 2.84
CA ALA A 62 13.15 -1.88 2.78
C ALA A 62 14.07 -2.36 1.64
N ILE A 63 13.97 -1.76 0.45
CA ILE A 63 14.86 -2.07 -0.68
C ILE A 63 16.31 -1.77 -0.32
N ARG A 64 16.59 -0.59 0.25
CA ARG A 64 17.93 -0.23 0.73
C ARG A 64 18.47 -1.26 1.71
N ASN A 65 17.67 -1.65 2.69
CA ASN A 65 18.10 -2.61 3.71
C ASN A 65 18.35 -3.99 3.12
N GLY A 66 17.55 -4.44 2.15
CA GLY A 66 17.79 -5.70 1.44
C GLY A 66 19.12 -5.69 0.68
N PHE A 67 19.42 -4.60 -0.02
CA PHE A 67 20.68 -4.46 -0.77
C PHE A 67 21.89 -4.27 0.15
N ALA A 68 21.74 -3.53 1.25
CA ALA A 68 22.77 -3.41 2.28
C ALA A 68 23.04 -4.75 2.98
N ASN A 69 21.99 -5.52 3.30
CA ASN A 69 22.14 -6.85 3.88
C ASN A 69 22.92 -7.78 2.93
N PHE A 70 22.58 -7.79 1.65
CA PHE A 70 23.33 -8.53 0.63
C PHE A 70 24.82 -8.15 0.61
N TYR A 71 25.14 -6.85 0.62
CA TYR A 71 26.52 -6.37 0.67
C TYR A 71 27.28 -6.91 1.89
N TYR A 72 26.68 -6.82 3.09
CA TYR A 72 27.30 -7.32 4.30
C TYR A 72 27.39 -8.85 4.35
N THR A 73 26.42 -9.58 3.78
CA THR A 73 26.52 -11.03 3.63
C THR A 73 27.68 -11.43 2.72
N ASN A 74 27.85 -10.74 1.59
CA ASN A 74 28.99 -10.98 0.70
C ASN A 74 30.33 -10.67 1.39
N LEU A 75 30.38 -9.65 2.24
CA LEU A 75 31.56 -9.34 3.05
C LEU A 75 31.93 -10.49 3.99
N LEU A 76 30.95 -11.10 4.66
CA LEU A 76 31.17 -12.25 5.53
C LEU A 76 31.61 -13.50 4.76
N ASP A 77 31.03 -13.71 3.57
CA ASP A 77 31.32 -14.84 2.68
C ASP A 77 32.61 -14.68 1.87
N GLN A 78 33.34 -13.55 2.02
CA GLN A 78 34.52 -13.20 1.23
C GLN A 78 34.25 -13.19 -0.29
N LYS A 79 33.03 -12.81 -0.68
CA LYS A 79 32.60 -12.62 -2.07
C LYS A 79 32.84 -11.17 -2.51
N PRO A 80 32.77 -10.86 -3.82
CA PRO A 80 32.86 -9.49 -4.32
C PRO A 80 31.92 -8.53 -3.57
N LEU A 81 32.49 -7.40 -3.13
CA LEU A 81 31.78 -6.35 -2.40
C LEU A 81 31.08 -5.42 -3.38
N GLU A 82 29.86 -5.79 -3.76
CA GLU A 82 29.06 -5.07 -4.74
C GLU A 82 27.60 -4.95 -4.30
N PHE A 83 26.89 -4.02 -4.91
CA PHE A 83 25.43 -3.95 -4.86
C PHE A 83 24.84 -4.57 -6.13
N PRO A 84 23.55 -4.93 -6.14
CA PRO A 84 22.87 -5.34 -7.36
C PRO A 84 23.11 -4.34 -8.49
N PRO A 85 23.41 -4.79 -9.72
CA PRO A 85 23.72 -3.88 -10.82
C PRO A 85 22.48 -3.09 -11.24
N ALA A 86 22.68 -1.83 -11.62
CA ALA A 86 21.56 -1.01 -12.08
C ALA A 86 20.96 -1.55 -13.39
N PRO A 87 19.62 -1.63 -13.51
CA PRO A 87 18.97 -1.96 -14.78
C PRO A 87 19.29 -0.91 -15.85
N ALA A 88 19.27 -1.30 -17.12
CA ALA A 88 19.64 -0.44 -18.24
C ALA A 88 18.72 0.78 -18.41
N ASP A 89 17.45 0.64 -18.05
CA ASP A 89 16.45 1.72 -18.03
C ASP A 89 16.32 2.40 -16.65
N SER A 90 17.21 2.06 -15.72
CA SER A 90 17.21 2.49 -14.33
C SER A 90 15.94 2.12 -13.55
N GLN A 91 15.06 1.25 -14.05
CA GLN A 91 13.84 0.84 -13.34
C GLN A 91 13.99 -0.54 -12.71
N ILE A 92 13.86 -0.62 -11.39
CA ILE A 92 13.90 -1.91 -10.67
C ILE A 92 12.57 -2.64 -10.76
N THR A 93 12.32 -3.22 -11.93
CA THR A 93 11.13 -4.03 -12.21
C THR A 93 11.24 -5.43 -11.64
N THR A 94 10.11 -6.12 -11.50
CA THR A 94 10.06 -7.55 -11.16
C THR A 94 10.89 -8.38 -12.15
N THR A 95 10.76 -8.12 -13.45
CA THR A 95 11.53 -8.82 -14.48
C THR A 95 13.04 -8.66 -14.29
N TRP A 96 13.51 -7.44 -13.99
CA TRP A 96 14.92 -7.22 -13.66
C TRP A 96 15.31 -8.00 -12.39
N ALA A 97 14.47 -7.93 -11.35
CA ALA A 97 14.75 -8.54 -10.06
C ALA A 97 14.80 -10.08 -10.11
N GLU A 98 14.07 -10.72 -11.03
CA GLU A 98 14.03 -12.18 -11.18
C GLU A 98 15.11 -12.71 -12.13
N ASN A 99 15.54 -11.91 -13.11
CA ASN A 99 16.47 -12.39 -14.15
C ASN A 99 17.93 -11.94 -13.93
N THR A 100 18.18 -11.03 -13.00
CA THR A 100 19.55 -10.59 -12.67
C THR A 100 20.19 -11.57 -11.70
N VAL A 101 21.29 -12.20 -12.11
CA VAL A 101 22.07 -13.09 -11.25
C VAL A 101 23.15 -12.29 -10.53
N LEU A 102 23.14 -12.34 -9.20
CA LEU A 102 24.13 -11.70 -8.34
C LEU A 102 25.35 -12.60 -8.14
N SER A 103 26.47 -12.04 -7.65
CA SER A 103 27.71 -12.79 -7.39
C SER A 103 27.57 -13.99 -6.44
N ASN A 104 26.53 -14.03 -5.60
CA ASN A 104 26.26 -15.15 -4.72
C ASN A 104 25.28 -16.19 -5.30
N GLY A 105 24.89 -16.05 -6.57
CA GLY A 105 23.94 -16.93 -7.27
C GLY A 105 22.47 -16.66 -6.99
N GLN A 106 22.14 -15.71 -6.10
CA GLN A 106 20.77 -15.27 -5.86
C GLN A 106 20.34 -14.24 -6.91
N THR A 107 19.04 -13.92 -6.93
CA THR A 107 18.48 -12.81 -7.68
C THR A 107 18.09 -11.67 -6.72
N PRO A 108 18.02 -10.40 -7.16
CA PRO A 108 17.52 -9.31 -6.33
C PRO A 108 16.15 -9.61 -5.70
N ALA A 109 15.29 -10.36 -6.39
CA ALA A 109 14.00 -10.80 -5.85
C ALA A 109 14.14 -11.69 -4.60
N ASN A 110 15.18 -12.53 -4.53
CA ASN A 110 15.44 -13.41 -3.40
C ASN A 110 15.96 -12.68 -2.15
N LEU A 111 16.33 -11.40 -2.27
CA LEU A 111 16.77 -10.57 -1.14
C LEU A 111 15.60 -10.12 -0.25
N PHE A 112 14.37 -10.39 -0.67
CA PHE A 112 13.14 -10.00 0.02
C PHE A 112 12.31 -11.22 0.37
N SER A 113 11.66 -11.21 1.54
CA SER A 113 10.85 -12.34 2.01
C SER A 113 9.70 -12.70 1.08
N GLU A 114 9.19 -11.74 0.32
CA GLU A 114 8.11 -11.96 -0.66
C GLU A 114 8.61 -12.54 -1.99
N GLY A 115 9.93 -12.69 -2.19
CA GLY A 115 10.49 -13.18 -3.45
C GLY A 115 10.27 -12.22 -4.62
N ARG A 116 10.07 -10.92 -4.34
CA ARG A 116 9.82 -9.88 -5.35
C ARG A 116 10.25 -8.52 -4.82
N ILE A 117 10.47 -7.59 -5.73
CA ILE A 117 10.79 -6.20 -5.37
C ILE A 117 9.54 -5.36 -5.13
N LEU A 118 9.66 -4.37 -4.23
CA LEU A 118 8.56 -3.48 -3.86
C LEU A 118 8.40 -2.35 -4.89
N TYR A 119 7.16 -2.00 -5.19
CA TYR A 119 6.80 -0.91 -6.08
C TYR A 119 6.23 0.25 -5.26
N ASN A 120 6.13 1.42 -5.87
CA ASN A 120 5.52 2.56 -5.21
C ASN A 120 3.99 2.39 -5.08
N PRO A 121 3.32 3.23 -4.27
CA PRO A 121 1.86 3.16 -4.08
C PRO A 121 1.01 3.34 -5.34
N ASN A 122 1.60 3.86 -6.43
CA ASN A 122 0.95 3.99 -7.74
C ASN A 122 1.32 2.84 -8.68
N ASN A 123 1.99 1.81 -8.17
CA ASN A 123 2.43 0.62 -8.90
C ASN A 123 3.46 0.90 -10.01
N ASN A 124 4.25 1.96 -9.84
CA ASN A 124 5.41 2.25 -10.67
C ASN A 124 6.68 1.68 -10.01
N PRO A 125 7.64 1.17 -10.79
CA PRO A 125 8.94 0.76 -10.27
C PRO A 125 9.71 1.98 -9.76
N TYR A 126 10.58 1.76 -8.77
CA TYR A 126 11.53 2.78 -8.35
C TYR A 126 12.66 2.91 -9.36
N LEU A 127 13.26 4.10 -9.39
CA LEU A 127 14.48 4.35 -10.13
C LEU A 127 15.69 3.95 -9.27
N TYR A 128 16.65 3.26 -9.87
CA TYR A 128 17.87 2.80 -9.23
C TYR A 128 19.09 3.15 -10.06
N TYR A 129 20.15 3.62 -9.40
CA TYR A 129 21.40 3.98 -10.05
C TYR A 129 22.59 3.70 -9.14
N ASN A 130 23.71 3.30 -9.76
CA ASN A 130 24.97 3.15 -9.06
C ASN A 130 25.58 4.54 -8.84
N LEU A 131 26.12 4.77 -7.64
CA LEU A 131 26.88 5.97 -7.36
C LEU A 131 28.33 5.78 -7.82
N ALA A 132 28.95 6.85 -8.29
CA ALA A 132 30.39 6.85 -8.53
C ALA A 132 31.13 6.46 -7.23
N PRO A 133 32.26 5.74 -7.30
CA PRO A 133 33.06 5.45 -6.12
C PRO A 133 33.43 6.74 -5.38
N ASP A 134 33.43 6.70 -4.04
CA ASP A 134 33.89 7.84 -3.25
C ASP A 134 35.44 7.94 -3.24
N THR A 135 35.99 8.87 -2.48
CA THR A 135 37.45 9.04 -2.35
C THR A 135 38.17 7.83 -1.77
N MET A 136 37.44 6.90 -1.14
CA MET A 136 37.94 5.65 -0.57
C MET A 136 37.61 4.44 -1.45
N ASN A 137 37.10 4.65 -2.67
CA ASN A 137 36.60 3.62 -3.59
C ASN A 137 35.43 2.79 -3.04
N ASN A 138 34.66 3.29 -2.07
CA ASN A 138 33.49 2.59 -1.57
C ASN A 138 32.36 2.64 -2.62
N PRO A 139 31.76 1.50 -2.99
CA PRO A 139 30.60 1.49 -3.86
C PRO A 139 29.40 2.11 -3.13
N GLY A 140 28.42 2.54 -3.91
CA GLY A 140 27.17 3.07 -3.38
C GLY A 140 26.06 2.98 -4.39
N PHE A 141 24.83 3.16 -3.94
CA PHE A 141 23.66 3.20 -4.81
C PHE A 141 22.66 4.25 -4.36
N GLY A 142 21.83 4.69 -5.30
CA GLY A 142 20.70 5.55 -5.06
C GLY A 142 19.39 4.89 -5.47
N ILE A 143 18.33 5.20 -4.72
CA ILE A 143 16.95 4.83 -5.05
C ILE A 143 16.11 6.10 -5.07
N LYS A 144 15.32 6.29 -6.13
CA LYS A 144 14.44 7.45 -6.29
C LYS A 144 13.03 7.03 -6.67
N ASP A 145 12.05 7.62 -6.02
CA ASP A 145 10.64 7.50 -6.41
C ASP A 145 10.32 8.47 -7.57
N PRO A 146 9.71 7.98 -8.66
CA PRO A 146 9.37 8.82 -9.81
C PRO A 146 8.23 9.82 -9.53
N ASP A 147 7.31 9.50 -8.62
CA ASP A 147 6.04 10.23 -8.43
C ASP A 147 6.07 11.22 -7.25
N PHE A 148 6.68 10.81 -6.13
CA PHE A 148 6.75 11.56 -4.87
C PHE A 148 8.10 12.25 -4.67
N HIS A 149 9.02 12.10 -5.63
CA HIS A 149 10.35 12.73 -5.67
C HIS A 149 11.22 12.49 -4.41
N PHE A 150 10.92 11.43 -3.66
CA PHE A 150 11.73 11.01 -2.53
C PHE A 150 12.90 10.18 -3.06
N SER A 151 14.12 10.52 -2.65
CA SER A 151 15.32 9.77 -2.98
C SER A 151 16.18 9.54 -1.76
N ILE A 152 16.90 8.42 -1.78
CA ILE A 152 17.94 8.12 -0.80
C ILE A 152 19.18 7.64 -1.55
N GLU A 153 20.31 7.87 -0.92
CA GLU A 153 21.60 7.31 -1.32
C GLU A 153 22.17 6.54 -0.15
N PHE A 154 22.88 5.47 -0.45
CA PHE A 154 23.51 4.62 0.54
C PHE A 154 24.95 4.32 0.16
N ARG A 155 25.81 4.39 1.17
CA ARG A 155 27.18 3.89 1.16
C ARG A 155 27.43 3.16 2.49
N PRO A 156 28.17 2.04 2.46
CA PRO A 156 28.49 1.25 3.65
C PRO A 156 29.53 1.93 4.55
#